data_AF-A0A6P6LJI6-F1
#
_entry.id   AF-A0A6P6LJI6-F1
#
_cell.length_a   1.000
_cell.length_b   1.000
_cell.length_c   1.000
_cell.angle_alpha   90.00
_cell.angle_beta   90.00
_cell.angle_gamma   90.00
#
_symmetry.space_group_name_H-M   'P 1'
#
loop_
_entity.id
_entity.type
_entity.pdbx_description
1 polymer ?
#
loop_
_entity_poly.entity_id
_entity_poly.type
_entity_poly.pdbx_seq_one_letter_code
_entity_poly.pdbx_strand_id
1 'polypeptide(L)'
;MFTILVFLWMVYGLEGADVVLSCSLIEEGGGMGGMMGGAMFKRIPSTLVFKDLVGNDGLSPELVTPYNPPETPNADDLIFELTLPSIQIPNADLLLHADCNEQEVVCEISRYVPRGAELDSLPAHFIGSVQLEGGGISLTLVLQTLHNETTQSDTQPLMQSNLNLPLSQSGTLLTEVVFVVFSRVPSIMAPIGGDVLLDCGFRQKNSIPGQDVALEWRIQHRGNGRKILDIKARETETDVGQDLFVDREGTSAEADLLVRDGNASLTLKRLKVIDEGTYICTVGSGEFQTQQIVQLHITQPPRIALSEEKLVFQDSKPQKLSCHCHRYYPLDVQVEWFSQAPSEEEPVSLSEESSLSSHQQHSDGTFSLSSHLTLRPDKNPPGTVITCRVSHLALETLSDVTLTVDKPDPNTVFWTVVLMLAISVVFLSQVFRGAGAGAEN
;
A
#
# COMPACT_ATOMS: atom_id res chain seq x y z
N MET A 1 -60.19 -14.61 -44.84
CA MET A 1 -59.89 -14.36 -43.41
C MET A 1 -58.38 -14.22 -43.32
N PHE A 2 -57.90 -12.99 -43.25
CA PHE A 2 -56.47 -12.65 -43.25
C PHE A 2 -55.84 -13.10 -41.94
N THR A 3 -54.78 -13.92 -42.01
CA THR A 3 -53.97 -14.29 -40.86
C THR A 3 -52.76 -13.36 -40.85
N ILE A 4 -52.70 -12.49 -39.85
CA ILE A 4 -51.62 -11.52 -39.62
C ILE A 4 -50.40 -12.31 -39.11
N LEU A 5 -49.31 -12.31 -39.88
CA LEU A 5 -47.99 -12.72 -39.42
C LEU A 5 -47.39 -11.55 -38.62
N VAL A 6 -47.30 -11.72 -37.31
CA VAL A 6 -46.52 -10.84 -36.43
C VAL A 6 -45.06 -11.26 -36.56
N PHE A 7 -44.25 -10.41 -37.20
CA PHE A 7 -42.80 -10.51 -37.16
C PHE A 7 -42.33 -10.10 -35.75
N LEU A 8 -41.93 -11.08 -34.94
CA LEU A 8 -41.18 -10.82 -33.72
C LEU A 8 -39.76 -10.41 -34.15
N TRP A 9 -39.43 -9.13 -34.02
CA TRP A 9 -38.04 -8.67 -34.11
C TRP A 9 -37.28 -9.29 -32.92
N MET A 10 -36.24 -10.09 -33.20
CA MET A 10 -35.25 -10.44 -32.19
C MET A 10 -34.53 -9.15 -31.80
N VAL A 11 -34.82 -8.65 -30.59
CA VAL A 11 -33.94 -7.73 -29.89
C VAL A 11 -32.74 -8.57 -29.45
N TYR A 12 -31.60 -8.38 -30.10
CA TYR A 12 -30.32 -8.88 -29.60
C TYR A 12 -30.11 -8.25 -28.21
N GLY A 13 -30.01 -9.08 -27.18
CA GLY A 13 -29.75 -8.63 -25.82
C GLY A 13 -28.40 -7.95 -25.72
N LEU A 14 -28.34 -6.84 -24.98
CA LEU A 14 -27.11 -6.22 -24.48
C LEU A 14 -26.52 -7.17 -23.42
N GLU A 15 -25.30 -7.65 -23.65
CA GLU A 15 -24.72 -8.79 -22.92
C GLU A 15 -23.70 -8.41 -21.81
N GLY A 16 -23.51 -7.12 -21.48
CA GLY A 16 -22.59 -6.69 -20.41
C GLY A 16 -23.03 -5.45 -19.62
N ALA A 17 -22.26 -5.14 -18.57
CA ALA A 17 -22.45 -3.95 -17.74
C ALA A 17 -21.53 -2.79 -18.16
N ASP A 18 -22.08 -1.58 -18.19
CA ASP A 18 -21.34 -0.37 -18.52
C ASP A 18 -20.77 0.30 -17.27
N VAL A 19 -19.53 0.79 -17.34
CA VAL A 19 -18.88 1.57 -16.28
C VAL A 19 -18.73 3.01 -16.74
N VAL A 20 -19.21 3.96 -15.95
CA VAL A 20 -19.13 5.41 -16.24
C VAL A 20 -18.26 6.06 -15.18
N LEU A 21 -17.10 6.58 -15.58
CA LEU A 21 -16.17 7.27 -14.69
C LEU A 21 -16.18 8.78 -14.94
N SER A 22 -16.21 9.55 -13.85
CA SER A 22 -15.97 10.99 -13.89
C SER A 22 -14.47 11.25 -13.97
N CYS A 23 -14.02 11.83 -15.08
CA CYS A 23 -12.61 12.03 -15.38
C CYS A 23 -12.29 13.51 -15.60
N SER A 24 -11.02 13.89 -15.50
CA SER A 24 -10.54 15.21 -15.92
C SER A 24 -9.57 15.11 -17.08
N LEU A 25 -9.85 15.78 -18.20
CA LEU A 25 -8.85 16.01 -19.25
C LEU A 25 -7.86 17.08 -18.75
N ILE A 26 -6.59 16.70 -18.68
CA ILE A 26 -5.48 17.54 -18.23
C ILE A 26 -4.79 18.15 -19.45
N GLU A 27 -4.77 19.48 -19.50
CA GLU A 27 -4.02 20.26 -20.49
C GLU A 27 -2.91 21.07 -19.80
N GLU A 28 -1.74 21.12 -20.42
CA GLU A 28 -0.65 21.98 -19.97
C GLU A 28 -1.03 23.45 -20.24
N GLY A 29 -1.21 24.23 -19.17
CA GLY A 29 -1.61 25.63 -19.29
C GLY A 29 -0.42 26.50 -19.70
N GLY A 30 -0.65 27.38 -20.67
CA GLY A 30 0.31 28.39 -21.12
C GLY A 30 0.56 29.48 -20.07
N GLY A 31 1.24 29.15 -18.99
CA GLY A 31 1.76 30.10 -18.00
C GLY A 31 3.25 30.32 -18.23
N MET A 32 3.66 31.56 -18.55
CA MET A 32 5.09 31.93 -18.56
C MET A 32 5.70 31.57 -17.20
N GLY A 33 6.65 30.62 -17.20
CA GLY A 33 7.44 30.23 -16.05
C GLY A 33 8.25 31.40 -15.51
N GLY A 34 7.62 32.22 -14.67
CA GLY A 34 8.28 33.18 -13.80
C GLY A 34 8.80 32.50 -12.53
N MET A 35 9.68 33.20 -11.80
CA MET A 35 10.49 32.77 -10.64
C MET A 35 9.75 32.11 -9.44
N MET A 36 8.47 31.77 -9.56
CA MET A 36 7.70 30.94 -8.62
C MET A 36 7.10 29.77 -9.40
N GLY A 37 7.94 28.75 -9.62
CA GLY A 37 7.64 27.62 -10.50
C GLY A 37 6.46 26.77 -10.03
N GLY A 38 5.40 26.75 -10.85
CA GLY A 38 4.39 25.71 -10.88
C GLY A 38 3.74 25.73 -12.25
N ALA A 39 3.79 24.61 -12.99
CA ALA A 39 3.01 24.47 -14.21
C ALA A 39 1.52 24.60 -13.83
N MET A 40 0.82 25.56 -14.42
CA MET A 40 -0.64 25.64 -14.26
C MET A 40 -1.26 24.61 -15.20
N PHE A 41 -1.81 23.52 -14.65
CA PHE A 41 -2.57 22.57 -15.44
C PHE A 41 -4.05 22.98 -15.46
N LYS A 42 -4.66 22.98 -16.65
CA LYS A 42 -6.10 23.17 -16.81
C LYS A 42 -6.77 21.80 -16.73
N ARG A 43 -7.76 21.66 -15.86
CA ARG A 43 -8.58 20.45 -15.74
C ARG A 43 -9.94 20.70 -16.38
N ILE A 44 -10.28 19.94 -17.41
CA ILE A 44 -11.56 20.02 -18.11
C ILE A 44 -12.37 18.78 -17.72
N PRO A 45 -13.59 18.95 -17.18
CA PRO A 45 -14.47 17.82 -16.88
C PRO A 45 -14.69 16.94 -18.11
N SER A 46 -14.61 15.63 -17.93
CA SER A 46 -14.79 14.64 -18.97
C SER A 46 -15.39 13.36 -18.39
N THR A 47 -15.89 12.48 -19.25
CA THR A 47 -16.46 11.20 -18.85
C THR A 47 -15.80 10.09 -19.64
N LEU A 48 -15.40 9.01 -18.98
CA LEU A 48 -14.92 7.79 -19.62
C LEU A 48 -15.97 6.69 -19.43
N VAL A 49 -16.44 6.14 -20.54
CA VAL A 49 -17.45 5.08 -20.56
C VAL A 49 -16.83 3.80 -21.08
N PHE A 50 -16.80 2.77 -20.24
CA PHE A 50 -16.51 1.40 -20.66
C PHE A 50 -17.83 0.72 -21.00
N LYS A 51 -18.06 0.41 -22.27
CA LYS A 51 -19.22 -0.40 -22.67
C LYS A 51 -18.96 -1.88 -22.46
N ASP A 52 -19.98 -2.64 -22.09
CA ASP A 52 -20.03 -4.11 -21.88
C ASP A 52 -18.78 -4.74 -21.22
N LEU A 53 -18.19 -4.05 -20.22
CA LEU A 53 -16.85 -4.35 -19.69
C LEU A 53 -16.73 -5.74 -19.03
N VAL A 54 -17.83 -6.26 -18.49
CA VAL A 54 -17.86 -7.55 -17.78
C VAL A 54 -18.80 -8.52 -18.49
N GLY A 55 -18.24 -9.66 -18.91
CA GLY A 55 -18.99 -10.79 -19.45
C GLY A 55 -19.87 -11.43 -18.38
N ASN A 56 -21.12 -11.72 -18.74
CA ASN A 56 -22.21 -12.05 -17.82
C ASN A 56 -22.17 -13.47 -17.19
N ASP A 57 -21.01 -13.97 -16.76
CA ASP A 57 -20.95 -15.24 -16.02
C ASP A 57 -21.44 -15.04 -14.57
N GLY A 58 -22.75 -14.83 -14.41
CA GLY A 58 -23.47 -14.89 -13.13
C GLY A 58 -24.12 -13.60 -12.63
N LEU A 59 -24.18 -12.51 -13.40
CA LEU A 59 -24.86 -11.28 -12.98
C LEU A 59 -26.35 -11.32 -13.40
N SER A 60 -27.24 -10.96 -12.47
CA SER A 60 -28.66 -10.83 -12.77
C SER A 60 -28.87 -9.65 -13.74
N PRO A 61 -29.66 -9.81 -14.82
CA PRO A 61 -29.89 -8.75 -15.83
C PRO A 61 -30.61 -7.50 -15.28
N GLU A 62 -31.08 -7.52 -14.03
CA GLU A 62 -31.69 -6.38 -13.33
C GLU A 62 -30.66 -5.47 -12.64
N LEU A 63 -29.40 -5.88 -12.51
CA LEU A 63 -28.30 -5.06 -11.94
C LEU A 63 -27.44 -4.36 -13.00
N VAL A 64 -27.75 -4.54 -14.27
CA VAL A 64 -27.05 -3.90 -15.38
C VAL A 64 -27.72 -2.56 -15.66
N THR A 65 -27.06 -1.45 -15.30
CA THR A 65 -27.49 -0.11 -15.73
C THR A 65 -26.78 0.23 -17.04
N PRO A 66 -27.43 0.09 -18.21
CA PRO A 66 -26.82 0.49 -19.46
C PRO A 66 -26.61 2.00 -19.48
N TYR A 67 -25.44 2.44 -19.94
CA TYR A 67 -25.18 3.83 -20.20
C TYR A 67 -26.05 4.30 -21.36
N ASN A 68 -26.94 5.25 -21.09
CA ASN A 68 -27.71 5.91 -22.15
C ASN A 68 -26.98 7.20 -22.56
N PRO A 69 -26.45 7.29 -23.79
CA PRO A 69 -25.82 8.52 -24.26
C PRO A 69 -26.81 9.69 -24.29
N PRO A 70 -26.31 10.95 -24.30
CA PRO A 70 -27.18 12.13 -24.32
C PRO A 70 -28.12 12.13 -25.54
N GLU A 71 -29.40 12.45 -25.33
CA GLU A 71 -30.40 12.52 -26.42
C GLU A 71 -30.06 13.61 -27.45
N THR A 72 -29.38 14.68 -27.02
CA THR A 72 -28.91 15.78 -27.87
C THR A 72 -27.39 15.92 -27.74
N PRO A 73 -26.62 15.58 -28.80
CA PRO A 73 -25.17 15.77 -28.82
C PRO A 73 -24.77 17.24 -28.56
N ASN A 74 -23.82 17.44 -27.65
CA ASN A 74 -23.24 18.75 -27.36
C ASN A 74 -21.72 18.71 -27.63
N ALA A 75 -21.20 19.70 -28.36
CA ALA A 75 -19.78 19.76 -28.70
C ALA A 75 -18.86 20.03 -27.49
N ASP A 76 -19.41 20.64 -26.44
CA ASP A 76 -18.68 20.97 -25.21
C ASP A 76 -18.59 19.80 -24.23
N ASP A 77 -19.46 18.79 -24.38
CA ASP A 77 -19.43 17.59 -23.56
C ASP A 77 -18.29 16.68 -24.06
N LEU A 78 -17.37 16.34 -23.16
CA LEU A 78 -16.22 15.49 -23.49
C LEU A 78 -16.42 14.09 -22.94
N ILE A 79 -16.96 13.20 -23.77
CA ILE A 79 -17.30 11.83 -23.40
C ILE A 79 -16.47 10.87 -24.26
N PHE A 80 -15.54 10.14 -23.64
CA PHE A 80 -14.78 9.06 -24.25
C PHE A 80 -15.59 7.77 -24.14
N GLU A 81 -15.97 7.19 -25.27
CA GLU A 81 -16.72 5.93 -25.32
C GLU A 81 -15.80 4.82 -25.82
N LEU A 82 -15.54 3.83 -24.97
CA LEU A 82 -14.70 2.68 -25.30
C LEU A 82 -15.53 1.59 -25.96
N THR A 83 -15.16 1.26 -27.19
CA THR A 83 -15.79 0.17 -27.96
C THR A 83 -15.10 -1.17 -27.70
N LEU A 84 -15.86 -2.28 -27.73
CA LEU A 84 -15.39 -3.64 -27.45
C LEU A 84 -15.20 -4.51 -28.71
N PRO A 85 -14.36 -5.58 -28.67
CA PRO A 85 -13.59 -6.07 -27.52
C PRO A 85 -12.24 -5.34 -27.42
N SER A 86 -12.24 -4.22 -26.68
CA SER A 86 -11.03 -3.62 -26.16
C SER A 86 -10.45 -4.61 -25.16
N ILE A 87 -9.14 -4.82 -25.27
CA ILE A 87 -8.28 -5.63 -24.42
C ILE A 87 -8.90 -6.02 -23.06
N GLN A 88 -8.83 -7.31 -22.68
CA GLN A 88 -9.26 -7.75 -21.35
C GLN A 88 -8.54 -6.94 -20.26
N ILE A 89 -9.28 -6.03 -19.63
CA ILE A 89 -8.81 -5.27 -18.48
C ILE A 89 -8.92 -6.22 -17.28
N PRO A 90 -7.80 -6.56 -16.62
CA PRO A 90 -7.84 -7.45 -15.48
C PRO A 90 -8.63 -6.80 -14.33
N ASN A 91 -9.38 -7.60 -13.57
CA ASN A 91 -10.16 -7.18 -12.40
C ASN A 91 -11.06 -5.96 -12.65
N ALA A 92 -11.61 -5.83 -13.86
CA ALA A 92 -12.51 -4.74 -14.23
C ALA A 92 -13.81 -4.72 -13.40
N ASP A 93 -14.19 -5.86 -12.82
CA ASP A 93 -15.29 -6.01 -11.87
C ASP A 93 -15.12 -5.14 -10.62
N LEU A 94 -13.89 -4.84 -10.19
CA LEU A 94 -13.64 -3.96 -9.05
C LEU A 94 -14.15 -2.53 -9.29
N LEU A 95 -14.14 -2.07 -10.55
CA LEU A 95 -14.65 -0.74 -10.90
C LEU A 95 -16.18 -0.68 -10.83
N LEU A 96 -16.88 -1.78 -11.09
CA LEU A 96 -18.35 -1.85 -10.98
C LEU A 96 -18.83 -1.72 -9.53
N HIS A 97 -18.02 -2.15 -8.57
CA HIS A 97 -18.37 -2.17 -7.16
C HIS A 97 -17.84 -0.95 -6.38
N ALA A 98 -17.11 -0.05 -7.02
CA ALA A 98 -16.47 1.10 -6.35
C ALA A 98 -17.50 1.99 -5.64
N ASP A 99 -18.57 2.40 -6.35
CA ASP A 99 -19.63 3.24 -5.79
C ASP A 99 -20.36 2.54 -4.62
N CYS A 100 -20.61 1.22 -4.74
CA CYS A 100 -21.25 0.45 -3.67
C CYS A 100 -20.36 0.30 -2.42
N ASN A 101 -19.04 0.32 -2.61
CA ASN A 101 -18.06 0.18 -1.54
C ASN A 101 -17.61 1.54 -0.96
N GLU A 102 -18.23 2.65 -1.37
CA GLU A 102 -17.83 4.01 -1.00
C GLU A 102 -16.36 4.32 -1.33
N GLN A 103 -15.84 3.74 -2.41
CA GLN A 103 -14.46 3.93 -2.87
C GLN A 103 -14.39 5.01 -3.93
N GLU A 104 -13.49 5.98 -3.75
CA GLU A 104 -13.25 7.02 -4.73
C GLU A 104 -12.41 6.47 -5.90
N VAL A 105 -12.83 6.81 -7.13
CA VAL A 105 -12.09 6.49 -8.36
C VAL A 105 -11.50 7.78 -8.93
N VAL A 106 -10.17 7.85 -8.92
CA VAL A 106 -9.45 8.97 -9.54
C VAL A 106 -9.24 8.64 -11.01
N CYS A 107 -9.74 9.50 -11.90
CA CYS A 107 -9.57 9.36 -13.34
C CYS A 107 -9.04 10.65 -13.98
N GLU A 108 -7.87 10.56 -14.63
CA GLU A 108 -7.28 11.66 -15.38
C GLU A 108 -6.96 11.20 -16.81
N ILE A 109 -7.24 12.05 -17.80
CA ILE A 109 -6.97 11.78 -19.21
C ILE A 109 -6.05 12.89 -19.72
N SER A 110 -5.08 12.56 -20.57
CA SER A 110 -4.23 13.55 -21.22
C SER A 110 -3.90 13.13 -22.65
N ARG A 111 -3.40 14.06 -23.45
CA ARG A 111 -2.95 13.79 -24.82
C ARG A 111 -1.74 12.86 -24.79
N TYR A 112 -1.77 11.79 -25.59
CA TYR A 112 -0.65 10.85 -25.73
C TYR A 112 -0.09 10.92 -27.16
N VAL A 113 1.23 10.90 -27.28
CA VAL A 113 1.92 10.87 -28.57
C VAL A 113 2.75 9.59 -28.63
N PRO A 114 2.35 8.60 -29.45
CA PRO A 114 3.13 7.39 -29.65
C PRO A 114 4.55 7.69 -30.15
N ARG A 115 5.49 6.79 -29.89
CA ARG A 115 6.88 6.98 -30.31
C ARG A 115 6.98 7.04 -31.83
N GLY A 116 7.51 8.16 -32.33
CA GLY A 116 7.66 8.39 -33.77
C GLY A 116 6.44 9.00 -34.45
N ALA A 117 5.36 9.28 -33.70
CA ALA A 117 4.20 10.02 -34.19
C ALA A 117 4.33 11.53 -33.94
N GLU A 118 3.53 12.32 -34.67
CA GLU A 118 3.37 13.76 -34.47
C GLU A 118 2.09 14.06 -33.66
N LEU A 119 2.03 15.21 -32.99
CA LEU A 119 0.92 15.58 -32.09
C LEU A 119 -0.46 15.60 -32.77
N ASP A 120 -0.50 16.02 -34.03
CA ASP A 120 -1.73 16.15 -34.83
C ASP A 120 -1.98 14.95 -35.75
N SER A 121 -1.23 13.85 -35.55
CA SER A 121 -1.45 12.62 -36.30
C SER A 121 -2.82 12.02 -35.99
N LEU A 122 -3.45 11.48 -37.03
CA LEU A 122 -4.64 10.64 -36.92
C LEU A 122 -4.24 9.17 -37.12
N PRO A 123 -4.78 8.23 -36.32
CA PRO A 123 -5.74 8.45 -35.23
C PRO A 123 -5.11 9.19 -34.04
N ALA A 124 -5.93 9.99 -33.36
CA ALA A 124 -5.53 10.69 -32.15
C ALA A 124 -5.39 9.69 -30.99
N HIS A 125 -4.39 9.92 -30.12
CA HIS A 125 -4.17 9.08 -28.96
C HIS A 125 -4.29 9.88 -27.65
N PHE A 126 -4.76 9.20 -26.62
CA PHE A 126 -4.90 9.72 -25.26
C PHE A 126 -4.35 8.69 -24.28
N ILE A 127 -3.92 9.15 -23.12
CA ILE A 127 -3.54 8.30 -21.99
C ILE A 127 -4.46 8.60 -20.82
N GLY A 128 -5.11 7.57 -20.31
CA GLY A 128 -5.99 7.64 -19.14
C GLY A 128 -5.35 6.92 -17.96
N SER A 129 -5.28 7.57 -16.81
CA SER A 129 -5.00 6.92 -15.53
C SER A 129 -6.30 6.72 -14.77
N VAL A 130 -6.53 5.49 -14.30
CA VAL A 130 -7.66 5.14 -13.45
C VAL A 130 -7.12 4.47 -12.19
N GLN A 131 -7.44 5.00 -11.02
CA GLN A 131 -6.95 4.49 -9.75
C GLN A 131 -8.09 4.39 -8.74
N LEU A 132 -8.28 3.20 -8.19
CA LEU A 132 -9.20 2.95 -7.09
C LEU A 132 -8.48 3.22 -5.75
N GLU A 133 -9.02 4.13 -4.94
CA GLU A 133 -8.45 4.44 -3.63
C GLU A 133 -8.63 3.27 -2.63
N GLY A 134 -7.70 3.15 -1.67
CA GLY A 134 -7.81 2.16 -0.59
C GLY A 134 -7.28 0.75 -0.89
N GLY A 135 -6.47 0.56 -1.93
CA GLY A 135 -5.77 -0.71 -2.19
C GLY A 135 -6.41 -1.62 -3.25
N GLY A 136 -6.99 -1.01 -4.29
CA GLY A 136 -7.64 -1.70 -5.41
C GLY A 136 -6.78 -1.79 -6.67
N ILE A 137 -7.41 -1.78 -7.84
CA ILE A 137 -6.71 -1.77 -9.12
C ILE A 137 -6.23 -0.36 -9.49
N SER A 138 -5.10 -0.28 -10.19
CA SER A 138 -4.72 0.94 -10.89
C SER A 138 -4.26 0.62 -12.31
N LEU A 139 -4.74 1.42 -13.26
CA LEU A 139 -4.69 1.21 -14.71
C LEU A 139 -4.13 2.46 -15.38
N THR A 140 -3.25 2.25 -16.35
CA THR A 140 -2.80 3.28 -17.29
C THR A 140 -3.09 2.80 -18.70
N LEU A 141 -4.08 3.41 -19.34
CA LEU A 141 -4.69 3.03 -20.62
C LEU A 141 -4.22 3.97 -21.73
N VAL A 142 -3.83 3.43 -22.89
CA VAL A 142 -3.68 4.20 -24.13
C VAL A 142 -4.94 4.02 -24.96
N LEU A 143 -5.65 5.12 -25.18
CA LEU A 143 -6.87 5.19 -25.96
C LEU A 143 -6.54 5.69 -27.37
N GLN A 144 -7.01 4.99 -28.39
CA GLN A 144 -6.92 5.41 -29.79
C GLN A 144 -8.31 5.80 -30.28
N THR A 145 -8.43 6.95 -30.94
CA THR A 145 -9.70 7.37 -31.55
C THR A 145 -10.06 6.50 -32.74
N LEU A 146 -11.33 6.15 -32.86
CA LEU A 146 -11.87 5.44 -34.01
C LEU A 146 -12.47 6.43 -35.00
N HIS A 147 -12.10 6.28 -36.26
CA HIS A 147 -12.77 6.98 -37.34
C HIS A 147 -13.93 6.12 -37.85
N ASN A 148 -15.15 6.60 -37.69
CA ASN A 148 -16.33 5.90 -38.17
C ASN A 148 -16.51 6.20 -39.67
N GLU A 149 -15.93 5.37 -40.55
CA GLU A 149 -16.15 5.47 -42.01
C GLU A 149 -17.56 5.02 -42.43
N THR A 150 -18.37 4.49 -41.52
CA THR A 150 -19.71 3.99 -41.82
C THR A 150 -20.79 5.00 -41.47
N THR A 151 -21.03 5.97 -42.34
CA THR A 151 -22.41 6.29 -42.73
C THR A 151 -22.48 6.85 -44.15
N GLN A 152 -23.41 6.26 -44.91
CA GLN A 152 -24.05 6.83 -46.09
C GLN A 152 -24.87 8.09 -45.72
N SER A 153 -24.28 9.06 -45.03
CA SER A 153 -24.92 10.31 -44.62
C SER A 153 -24.09 11.50 -45.12
N ASP A 154 -24.67 12.33 -45.99
CA ASP A 154 -24.09 13.56 -46.55
C ASP A 154 -23.77 14.66 -45.50
N THR A 155 -23.95 14.39 -44.21
CA THR A 155 -23.73 15.34 -43.11
C THR A 155 -22.36 15.17 -42.46
N GLN A 156 -21.60 16.26 -42.38
CA GLN A 156 -20.34 16.32 -41.63
C GLN A 156 -20.60 16.01 -40.14
N PRO A 157 -19.71 15.24 -39.49
CA PRO A 157 -19.83 14.94 -38.06
C PRO A 157 -19.66 16.21 -37.22
N LEU A 158 -20.36 16.27 -36.08
CA LEU A 158 -20.15 17.31 -35.08
C LEU A 158 -18.72 17.22 -34.54
N MET A 159 -18.03 18.34 -34.40
CA MET A 159 -16.65 18.37 -33.90
C MET A 159 -16.63 18.74 -32.42
N GLN A 160 -15.80 18.07 -31.61
CA GLN A 160 -15.60 18.41 -30.21
C GLN A 160 -14.88 19.77 -30.10
N SER A 161 -15.40 20.68 -29.27
CA SER A 161 -15.00 22.08 -29.24
C SER A 161 -13.55 22.35 -28.78
N ASN A 162 -12.97 21.50 -27.93
CA ASN A 162 -11.60 21.67 -27.43
C ASN A 162 -10.57 20.91 -28.27
N LEU A 163 -10.89 19.67 -28.64
CA LEU A 163 -9.98 18.73 -29.30
C LEU A 163 -10.04 18.80 -30.82
N ASN A 164 -11.10 19.39 -31.40
CA ASN A 164 -11.37 19.39 -32.84
C ASN A 164 -11.33 17.97 -33.45
N LEU A 165 -11.96 17.01 -32.76
CA LEU A 165 -12.11 15.63 -33.21
C LEU A 165 -13.57 15.33 -33.57
N PRO A 166 -13.83 14.46 -34.57
CA PRO A 166 -15.19 14.11 -34.96
C PRO A 166 -15.87 13.27 -33.87
N LEU A 167 -17.08 13.68 -33.49
CA LEU A 167 -17.96 12.95 -32.58
C LEU A 167 -18.82 11.96 -33.34
N SER A 168 -19.26 10.92 -32.64
CA SER A 168 -20.27 9.97 -33.09
C SER A 168 -21.64 10.64 -33.23
N GLN A 169 -22.62 9.90 -33.77
CA GLN A 169 -24.01 10.35 -33.84
C GLN A 169 -24.62 10.61 -32.44
N SER A 170 -24.11 9.94 -31.41
CA SER A 170 -24.49 10.14 -30.00
C SER A 170 -23.70 11.25 -29.30
N GLY A 171 -22.83 11.98 -30.01
CA GLY A 171 -22.03 13.06 -29.43
C GLY A 171 -20.84 12.58 -28.60
N THR A 172 -20.42 11.34 -28.75
CA THR A 172 -19.31 10.74 -28.00
C THR A 172 -18.06 10.58 -28.87
N LEU A 173 -16.89 10.66 -28.25
CA LEU A 173 -15.62 10.35 -28.91
C LEU A 173 -15.39 8.84 -28.82
N LEU A 174 -15.59 8.15 -29.95
CA LEU A 174 -15.37 6.71 -30.03
C LEU A 174 -13.88 6.42 -29.93
N THR A 175 -13.53 5.55 -28.99
CA THR A 175 -12.16 5.15 -28.72
C THR A 175 -12.05 3.65 -28.49
N GLU A 176 -10.84 3.15 -28.56
CA GLU A 176 -10.50 1.80 -28.15
C GLU A 176 -9.21 1.77 -27.35
N VAL A 177 -9.07 0.80 -26.44
CA VAL A 177 -7.83 0.59 -25.69
C VAL A 177 -6.86 -0.22 -26.55
N VAL A 178 -5.70 0.35 -26.87
CA VAL A 178 -4.66 -0.30 -27.68
C VAL A 178 -3.49 -0.82 -26.87
N PHE A 179 -3.25 -0.23 -25.69
CA PHE A 179 -2.21 -0.63 -24.76
C PHE A 179 -2.64 -0.31 -23.33
N VAL A 180 -2.37 -1.20 -22.37
CA VAL A 180 -2.64 -0.96 -20.95
C VAL A 180 -1.50 -1.51 -20.11
N VAL A 181 -1.09 -0.75 -19.10
CA VAL A 181 -0.23 -1.22 -18.00
C VAL A 181 -1.02 -1.08 -16.71
N PHE A 182 -0.97 -2.10 -15.87
CA PHE A 182 -1.81 -2.18 -14.67
C PHE A 182 -1.05 -2.75 -13.48
N SER A 183 -1.57 -2.47 -12.30
CA SER A 183 -1.23 -3.16 -11.06
C SER A 183 -2.52 -3.50 -10.32
N ARG A 184 -2.64 -4.75 -9.88
CA ARG A 184 -3.73 -5.24 -9.04
C ARG A 184 -3.51 -4.94 -7.56
N VAL A 185 -2.28 -4.60 -7.18
CA VAL A 185 -1.87 -4.30 -5.80
C VAL A 185 -0.93 -3.08 -5.82
N PRO A 186 -1.48 -1.85 -5.94
CA PRO A 186 -0.71 -0.61 -6.08
C PRO A 186 -0.08 -0.15 -4.75
N SER A 187 -0.40 -0.80 -3.63
CA SER A 187 0.25 -0.58 -2.34
C SER A 187 0.39 -1.90 -1.58
N ILE A 188 1.58 -2.16 -1.05
CA ILE A 188 1.89 -3.39 -0.33
C ILE A 188 2.77 -3.11 0.89
N MET A 189 2.49 -3.82 1.99
CA MET A 189 3.32 -3.82 3.20
C MET A 189 4.13 -5.12 3.27
N ALA A 190 5.43 -5.01 3.55
CA ALA A 190 6.29 -6.18 3.70
C ALA A 190 7.31 -6.01 4.86
N PRO A 191 7.61 -7.08 5.60
CA PRO A 191 8.54 -6.99 6.73
C PRO A 191 10.01 -6.90 6.27
N ILE A 192 10.85 -6.29 7.10
CA ILE A 192 12.32 -6.34 6.92
C ILE A 192 12.80 -7.80 6.86
N GLY A 193 13.70 -8.08 5.92
CA GLY A 193 14.27 -9.40 5.68
C GLY A 193 13.35 -10.34 4.89
N GLY A 194 12.07 -9.97 4.70
CA GLY A 194 11.12 -10.69 3.86
C GLY A 194 11.39 -10.51 2.37
N ASP A 195 10.54 -11.15 1.58
CA ASP A 195 10.52 -11.09 0.12
C ASP A 195 9.15 -10.54 -0.33
N VAL A 196 9.11 -9.83 -1.47
CA VAL A 196 7.88 -9.28 -2.02
C VAL A 196 7.86 -9.38 -3.54
N LEU A 197 6.66 -9.53 -4.10
CA LEU A 197 6.36 -9.42 -5.53
C LEU A 197 5.56 -8.14 -5.75
N LEU A 198 6.13 -7.19 -6.47
CA LEU A 198 5.44 -5.97 -6.90
C LEU A 198 4.70 -6.26 -8.20
N ASP A 199 3.38 -6.27 -8.13
CA ASP A 199 2.52 -6.61 -9.27
C ASP A 199 2.56 -5.53 -10.35
N CYS A 200 2.92 -5.93 -11.56
CA CYS A 200 2.77 -5.10 -12.75
C CYS A 200 2.50 -6.02 -13.95
N GLY A 201 1.57 -5.62 -14.80
CA GLY A 201 1.31 -6.32 -16.04
C GLY A 201 0.93 -5.37 -17.16
N PHE A 202 0.97 -5.87 -18.39
CA PHE A 202 0.53 -5.12 -19.55
C PHE A 202 -0.26 -5.98 -20.53
N ARG A 203 -1.10 -5.34 -21.34
CA ARG A 203 -1.81 -5.98 -22.45
C ARG A 203 -1.80 -5.06 -23.66
N GLN A 204 -1.80 -5.65 -24.86
CA GLN A 204 -1.77 -4.95 -26.13
C GLN A 204 -2.72 -5.62 -27.13
N LYS A 205 -3.47 -4.83 -27.89
CA LYS A 205 -4.50 -5.32 -28.82
C LYS A 205 -3.92 -6.19 -29.95
N ASN A 206 -2.79 -5.75 -30.51
CA ASN A 206 -2.09 -6.43 -31.60
C ASN A 206 -0.65 -6.74 -31.18
N SER A 207 -0.46 -7.75 -30.32
CA SER A 207 0.89 -8.23 -29.99
C SER A 207 1.50 -8.91 -31.22
N ILE A 208 2.62 -8.41 -31.72
CA ILE A 208 3.32 -9.00 -32.86
C ILE A 208 4.35 -10.00 -32.29
N PRO A 209 4.30 -11.29 -32.68
CA PRO A 209 5.32 -12.26 -32.27
C PRO A 209 6.73 -11.79 -32.64
N GLY A 210 7.66 -11.86 -31.68
CA GLY A 210 9.03 -11.38 -31.87
C GLY A 210 9.20 -9.86 -31.89
N GLN A 211 8.21 -9.11 -31.40
CA GLN A 211 8.35 -7.70 -31.05
C GLN A 211 9.19 -7.53 -29.78
N ASP A 212 10.02 -6.49 -29.74
CA ASP A 212 10.83 -6.17 -28.56
C ASP A 212 9.93 -5.57 -27.47
N VAL A 213 10.03 -6.13 -26.26
CA VAL A 213 9.38 -5.62 -25.04
C VAL A 213 10.46 -5.08 -24.11
N ALA A 214 10.32 -3.81 -23.72
CA ALA A 214 11.18 -3.16 -22.75
C ALA A 214 10.47 -3.05 -21.40
N LEU A 215 11.14 -3.45 -20.33
CA LEU A 215 10.69 -3.30 -18.95
C LEU A 215 11.75 -2.55 -18.14
N GLU A 216 11.39 -1.41 -17.57
CA GLU A 216 12.22 -0.68 -16.61
C GLU A 216 11.50 -0.61 -15.28
N TRP A 217 12.20 -0.94 -14.19
CA TRP A 217 11.78 -0.64 -12.83
C TRP A 217 12.69 0.42 -12.22
N ARG A 218 12.08 1.46 -11.66
CA ARG A 218 12.74 2.51 -10.89
C ARG A 218 12.15 2.58 -9.49
N ILE A 219 12.98 2.93 -8.51
CA ILE A 219 12.52 3.32 -7.17
C ILE A 219 12.74 4.81 -7.00
N GLN A 220 11.74 5.50 -6.44
CA GLN A 220 11.81 6.88 -5.99
C GLN A 220 11.48 6.94 -4.49
N HIS A 221 12.40 7.50 -3.71
CA HIS A 221 12.20 7.68 -2.27
C HIS A 221 12.89 8.96 -1.80
N ARG A 222 12.13 9.84 -1.13
CA ARG A 222 12.61 11.11 -0.55
C ARG A 222 13.43 11.97 -1.53
N GLY A 223 12.97 12.08 -2.78
CA GLY A 223 13.60 12.89 -3.82
C GLY A 223 14.80 12.26 -4.53
N ASN A 224 15.23 11.04 -4.14
CA ASN A 224 16.24 10.28 -4.86
C ASN A 224 15.56 9.19 -5.70
N GLY A 225 15.90 9.11 -6.98
CA GLY A 225 15.39 8.10 -7.91
C GLY A 225 16.53 7.32 -8.54
N ARG A 226 16.41 5.99 -8.58
CA ARG A 226 17.37 5.12 -9.29
C ARG A 226 16.66 4.02 -10.06
N LYS A 227 17.27 3.59 -11.16
CA LYS A 227 16.86 2.41 -11.91
C LYS A 227 17.39 1.17 -11.20
N ILE A 228 16.54 0.18 -10.97
CA ILE A 228 16.89 -1.05 -10.26
C ILE A 228 16.89 -2.29 -11.14
N LEU A 229 16.12 -2.27 -12.23
CA LEU A 229 16.06 -3.31 -13.24
C LEU A 229 15.71 -2.71 -14.60
N ASP A 230 16.34 -3.24 -15.65
CA ASP A 230 16.07 -2.92 -17.05
C ASP A 230 16.20 -4.20 -17.87
N ILE A 231 15.14 -4.57 -18.58
CA ILE A 231 15.05 -5.75 -19.43
C ILE A 231 14.62 -5.31 -20.82
N LYS A 232 15.35 -5.77 -21.83
CA LYS A 232 14.87 -5.80 -23.22
C LYS A 232 14.73 -7.26 -23.61
N ALA A 233 13.50 -7.71 -23.76
CA ALA A 233 13.17 -9.10 -24.07
C ALA A 233 12.54 -9.20 -25.46
N ARG A 234 12.87 -10.28 -26.16
CA ARG A 234 12.32 -10.59 -27.48
C ARG A 234 12.00 -12.08 -27.59
N GLU A 235 10.80 -12.41 -28.05
CA GLU A 235 10.46 -13.80 -28.37
C GLU A 235 11.24 -14.26 -29.60
N THR A 236 11.89 -15.42 -29.52
CA THR A 236 12.46 -16.11 -30.69
C THR A 236 11.87 -17.52 -30.80
N GLU A 237 12.05 -18.19 -31.94
CA GLU A 237 11.41 -19.49 -32.22
C GLU A 237 11.72 -20.60 -31.20
N THR A 238 12.86 -20.51 -30.50
CA THR A 238 13.32 -21.56 -29.56
C THR A 238 13.63 -21.07 -28.15
N ASP A 239 13.78 -19.76 -27.93
CA ASP A 239 14.19 -19.17 -26.64
C ASP A 239 13.77 -17.68 -26.54
N VAL A 240 14.02 -17.03 -25.41
CA VAL A 240 13.82 -15.58 -25.22
C VAL A 240 15.17 -14.89 -25.15
N GLY A 241 15.46 -14.03 -26.13
CA GLY A 241 16.63 -13.17 -26.09
C GLY A 241 16.41 -12.05 -25.08
N GLN A 242 17.32 -11.87 -24.12
CA GLN A 242 17.22 -10.81 -23.12
C GLN A 242 18.54 -10.06 -22.89
N ASP A 243 18.45 -8.74 -22.80
CA ASP A 243 19.47 -7.88 -22.18
C ASP A 243 18.98 -7.47 -20.80
N LEU A 244 19.71 -7.84 -19.75
CA LEU A 244 19.32 -7.62 -18.35
C LEU A 244 20.35 -6.75 -17.62
N PHE A 245 19.88 -5.67 -17.01
CA PHE A 245 20.62 -4.89 -16.02
C PHE A 245 19.91 -4.97 -14.67
N VAL A 246 20.68 -5.20 -13.60
CA VAL A 246 20.19 -5.24 -12.21
C VAL A 246 21.16 -4.48 -11.32
N ASP A 247 20.67 -3.45 -10.63
CA ASP A 247 21.47 -2.63 -9.70
C ASP A 247 21.39 -3.14 -8.25
N ARG A 248 20.31 -3.85 -7.91
CA ARG A 248 20.04 -4.34 -6.55
C ARG A 248 20.08 -5.87 -6.50
N GLU A 249 20.91 -6.42 -5.61
CA GLU A 249 20.98 -7.86 -5.39
C GLU A 249 19.65 -8.44 -4.88
N GLY A 250 19.24 -9.61 -5.38
CA GLY A 250 17.97 -10.23 -5.01
C GLY A 250 16.76 -9.59 -5.69
N THR A 251 16.98 -8.79 -6.74
CA THR A 251 15.95 -8.30 -7.66
C THR A 251 15.88 -9.22 -8.88
N SER A 252 14.66 -9.59 -9.29
CA SER A 252 14.44 -10.40 -10.50
C SER A 252 13.07 -10.15 -11.12
N ALA A 253 12.96 -10.35 -12.43
CA ALA A 253 11.71 -10.40 -13.18
C ALA A 253 11.80 -11.53 -14.23
N GLU A 254 10.66 -12.05 -14.67
CA GLU A 254 10.58 -13.22 -15.54
C GLU A 254 10.39 -12.81 -17.00
N ALA A 255 11.47 -12.78 -17.79
CA ALA A 255 11.43 -12.31 -19.17
C ALA A 255 10.54 -13.17 -20.09
N ASP A 256 10.43 -14.48 -19.83
CA ASP A 256 9.53 -15.36 -20.59
C ASP A 256 8.06 -15.00 -20.32
N LEU A 257 7.67 -14.81 -19.06
CA LEU A 257 6.32 -14.36 -18.71
C LEU A 257 6.05 -12.92 -19.16
N LEU A 258 7.07 -12.06 -19.23
CA LEU A 258 6.94 -10.70 -19.76
C LEU A 258 6.49 -10.72 -21.22
N VAL A 259 7.11 -11.55 -22.05
CA VAL A 259 6.82 -11.57 -23.49
C VAL A 259 5.58 -12.42 -23.80
N ARG A 260 5.36 -13.54 -23.10
CA ARG A 260 4.23 -14.45 -23.33
C ARG A 260 2.93 -14.00 -22.69
N ASP A 261 3.00 -13.62 -21.42
CA ASP A 261 1.83 -13.38 -20.56
C ASP A 261 1.63 -11.89 -20.25
N GLY A 262 2.56 -11.03 -20.68
CA GLY A 262 2.58 -9.62 -20.33
C GLY A 262 2.85 -9.37 -18.84
N ASN A 263 3.53 -10.29 -18.15
CA ASN A 263 3.84 -10.16 -16.73
C ASN A 263 5.12 -9.33 -16.53
N ALA A 264 4.96 -8.12 -16.01
CA ALA A 264 6.03 -7.17 -15.76
C ALA A 264 6.43 -7.08 -14.27
N SER A 265 5.98 -8.04 -13.45
CA SER A 265 6.14 -8.00 -11.99
C SER A 265 7.60 -8.10 -11.54
N LEU A 266 7.92 -7.42 -10.44
CA LEU A 266 9.26 -7.39 -9.85
C LEU A 266 9.32 -8.17 -8.55
N THR A 267 10.22 -9.13 -8.45
CA THR A 267 10.54 -9.80 -7.18
C THR A 267 11.70 -9.10 -6.49
N LEU A 268 11.54 -8.77 -5.22
CA LEU A 268 12.58 -8.24 -4.34
C LEU A 268 12.76 -9.17 -3.14
N LYS A 269 13.99 -9.64 -2.93
CA LYS A 269 14.33 -10.50 -1.79
C LYS A 269 15.13 -9.78 -0.71
N ARG A 270 15.01 -10.25 0.54
CA ARG A 270 15.76 -9.75 1.71
C ARG A 270 15.62 -8.24 1.87
N LEU A 271 14.39 -7.78 2.02
CA LEU A 271 14.04 -6.36 2.09
C LEU A 271 14.75 -5.63 3.23
N LYS A 272 15.12 -4.39 2.98
CA LYS A 272 15.70 -3.46 3.95
C LYS A 272 14.88 -2.17 3.97
N VAL A 273 15.06 -1.35 5.00
CA VAL A 273 14.41 -0.03 5.10
C VAL A 273 14.67 0.85 3.87
N ILE A 274 15.87 0.76 3.28
CA ILE A 274 16.21 1.53 2.06
C ILE A 274 15.46 1.08 0.79
N ASP A 275 14.82 -0.10 0.83
CA ASP A 275 13.97 -0.58 -0.25
C ASP A 275 12.55 0.01 -0.17
N GLU A 276 12.19 0.71 0.91
CA GLU A 276 10.91 1.43 0.99
C GLU A 276 10.86 2.57 -0.04
N GLY A 277 9.72 2.72 -0.70
CA GLY A 277 9.51 3.82 -1.62
C GLY A 277 8.45 3.56 -2.68
N THR A 278 8.38 4.49 -3.62
CA THR A 278 7.49 4.45 -4.77
C THR A 278 8.21 3.77 -5.92
N TYR A 279 7.72 2.62 -6.33
CA TYR A 279 8.26 1.87 -7.46
C TYR A 279 7.48 2.20 -8.72
N ILE A 280 8.20 2.41 -9.81
CA ILE A 280 7.64 2.78 -11.11
C ILE A 280 8.01 1.68 -12.09
N CYS A 281 6.99 0.95 -12.55
CA CYS A 281 7.05 -0.02 -13.62
C CYS A 281 6.82 0.72 -14.94
N THR A 282 7.79 0.74 -15.84
CA THR A 282 7.63 1.31 -17.19
C THR A 282 7.74 0.19 -18.21
N VAL A 283 6.68 0.01 -18.99
CA VAL A 283 6.63 -1.02 -20.03
C VAL A 283 6.55 -0.33 -21.38
N GLY A 284 7.43 -0.73 -22.30
CA GLY A 284 7.44 -0.32 -23.69
C GLY A 284 7.24 -1.52 -24.61
N SER A 285 6.32 -1.40 -25.57
CA SER A 285 6.08 -2.40 -26.59
C SER A 285 5.70 -1.72 -27.90
N GLY A 286 6.57 -1.86 -28.91
CA GLY A 286 6.38 -1.20 -30.20
C GLY A 286 6.45 0.32 -30.06
N GLU A 287 5.41 1.03 -30.50
CA GLU A 287 5.31 2.49 -30.39
C GLU A 287 4.76 2.98 -29.04
N PHE A 288 4.23 2.08 -28.22
CA PHE A 288 3.60 2.41 -26.95
C PHE A 288 4.58 2.26 -25.79
N GLN A 289 4.57 3.23 -24.89
CA GLN A 289 5.22 3.11 -23.59
C GLN A 289 4.39 3.84 -22.55
N THR A 290 4.04 3.12 -21.49
CA THR A 290 3.36 3.69 -20.33
C THR A 290 3.97 3.17 -19.04
N GLN A 291 3.51 3.71 -17.91
CA GLN A 291 4.07 3.40 -16.62
C GLN A 291 2.98 3.17 -15.59
N GLN A 292 3.34 2.47 -14.52
CA GLN A 292 2.47 2.18 -13.41
C GLN A 292 3.22 2.26 -12.09
N ILE A 293 2.55 2.77 -11.06
CA ILE A 293 3.14 3.01 -9.75
C ILE A 293 2.69 1.93 -8.77
N VAL A 294 3.64 1.42 -7.98
CA VAL A 294 3.40 0.51 -6.85
C VAL A 294 4.14 1.06 -5.63
N GLN A 295 3.42 1.29 -4.54
CA GLN A 295 3.97 1.77 -3.28
C GLN A 295 4.38 0.57 -2.40
N LEU A 296 5.65 0.52 -2.02
CA LEU A 296 6.15 -0.48 -1.07
C LEU A 296 6.40 0.19 0.29
N HIS A 297 5.71 -0.31 1.31
CA HIS A 297 5.89 0.05 2.70
C HIS A 297 6.65 -1.06 3.43
N ILE A 298 7.66 -0.68 4.21
CA ILE A 298 8.44 -1.61 5.01
C ILE A 298 7.95 -1.59 6.45
N THR A 299 7.84 -2.76 7.07
CA THR A 299 7.42 -2.89 8.47
C THR A 299 8.39 -3.70 9.30
N GLN A 300 8.48 -3.38 10.58
CA GLN A 300 9.22 -4.14 11.58
C GLN A 300 8.58 -3.90 12.95
N PRO A 301 8.00 -4.94 13.58
CA PRO A 301 7.40 -4.81 14.91
C PRO A 301 8.47 -4.53 15.98
N PRO A 302 8.12 -3.71 17.01
CA PRO A 302 9.01 -3.44 18.13
C PRO A 302 9.26 -4.69 18.98
N ARG A 303 10.50 -4.85 19.44
CA ARG A 303 10.84 -5.77 20.53
C ARG A 303 10.75 -4.99 21.84
N ILE A 304 9.76 -5.33 22.65
CA ILE A 304 9.41 -4.57 23.85
C ILE A 304 9.98 -5.27 25.08
N ALA A 305 10.66 -4.52 25.94
CA ALA A 305 11.25 -5.04 27.18
C ALA A 305 11.19 -3.99 28.29
N LEU A 306 10.96 -4.42 29.52
CA LEU A 306 11.10 -3.56 30.69
C LEU A 306 12.57 -3.57 31.18
N SER A 307 12.99 -2.47 31.81
CA SER A 307 14.36 -2.34 32.35
C SER A 307 14.64 -3.28 33.53
N GLU A 308 13.59 -3.77 34.18
CA GLU A 308 13.65 -4.65 35.34
C GLU A 308 12.74 -5.86 35.11
N GLU A 309 13.18 -7.05 35.52
CA GLU A 309 12.34 -8.27 35.53
C GLU A 309 11.48 -8.36 36.79
N LYS A 310 11.89 -7.68 37.87
CA LYS A 310 11.19 -7.60 39.16
C LYS A 310 11.34 -6.21 39.76
N LEU A 311 10.27 -5.68 40.35
CA LEU A 311 10.28 -4.37 41.01
C LEU A 311 10.18 -4.52 42.53
N VAL A 312 11.26 -4.17 43.24
CA VAL A 312 11.30 -4.18 44.71
C VAL A 312 11.76 -2.82 45.23
N PHE A 313 10.90 -2.14 46.00
CA PHE A 313 11.26 -0.88 46.65
C PHE A 313 12.10 -1.14 47.91
N GLN A 314 13.39 -0.79 47.87
CA GLN A 314 14.31 -1.05 48.99
C GLN A 314 14.16 -0.07 50.17
N ASP A 315 13.85 1.22 49.93
CA ASP A 315 13.98 2.29 50.96
C ASP A 315 12.88 3.38 50.89
N SER A 316 11.62 3.05 50.62
CA SER A 316 10.56 4.05 50.38
C SER A 316 10.90 5.11 49.29
N LYS A 317 11.96 4.88 48.50
CA LYS A 317 12.46 5.79 47.47
C LYS A 317 11.71 5.52 46.16
N PRO A 318 11.39 6.58 45.40
CA PRO A 318 10.88 6.40 44.05
C PRO A 318 11.89 5.65 43.18
N GLN A 319 11.40 4.75 42.33
CA GLN A 319 12.22 3.98 41.40
C GLN A 319 11.80 4.28 39.96
N LYS A 320 12.78 4.44 39.08
CA LYS A 320 12.55 4.66 37.65
C LYS A 320 12.44 3.31 36.95
N LEU A 321 11.31 3.05 36.30
CA LEU A 321 11.09 1.93 35.40
C LEU A 321 11.13 2.44 33.96
N SER A 322 11.76 1.69 33.06
CA SER A 322 11.79 2.03 31.63
C SER A 322 11.19 0.91 30.80
N CYS A 323 10.41 1.28 29.77
CA CYS A 323 9.92 0.38 28.74
C CYS A 323 10.65 0.69 27.44
N HIS A 324 11.45 -0.26 26.98
CA HIS A 324 12.29 -0.14 25.81
C HIS A 324 11.59 -0.75 24.60
N CYS A 325 11.39 0.05 23.56
CA CYS A 325 10.88 -0.38 22.27
C CYS A 325 12.04 -0.44 21.28
N HIS A 326 12.52 -1.64 20.98
CA HIS A 326 13.71 -1.85 20.17
C HIS A 326 13.39 -2.22 18.72
N ARG A 327 14.23 -1.69 17.81
CA ARG A 327 14.30 -2.02 16.38
C ARG A 327 12.95 -2.13 15.69
N TYR A 328 12.17 -1.05 15.69
CA TYR A 328 10.88 -0.99 14.99
C TYR A 328 10.91 -0.04 13.79
N TYR A 329 9.97 -0.22 12.87
CA TYR A 329 9.81 0.62 11.68
C TYR A 329 8.38 0.46 11.13
N PRO A 330 7.64 1.53 10.75
CA PRO A 330 8.04 2.95 10.65
C PRO A 330 8.11 3.66 12.01
N LEU A 331 8.32 4.99 12.01
CA LEU A 331 8.65 5.80 13.19
C LEU A 331 7.51 5.89 14.24
N ASP A 332 6.26 5.83 13.79
CA ASP A 332 5.08 6.11 14.62
C ASP A 332 4.78 4.96 15.59
N VAL A 333 5.26 5.11 16.84
CA VAL A 333 4.99 4.19 17.95
C VAL A 333 4.36 4.96 19.11
N GLN A 334 3.37 4.37 19.75
CA GLN A 334 2.71 4.93 20.93
C GLN A 334 2.98 4.01 22.13
N VAL A 335 3.33 4.62 23.27
CA VAL A 335 3.60 3.90 24.52
C VAL A 335 2.74 4.48 25.63
N GLU A 336 1.98 3.62 26.28
CA GLU A 336 1.08 3.95 27.38
C GLU A 336 1.43 3.13 28.61
N TRP A 337 1.19 3.70 29.79
CA TRP A 337 1.45 3.04 31.07
C TRP A 337 0.16 2.88 31.86
N PHE A 338 0.02 1.74 32.50
CA PHE A 338 -1.10 1.44 33.39
C PHE A 338 -0.60 0.84 34.70
N SER A 339 -1.30 1.12 35.79
CA SER A 339 -1.11 0.47 37.09
C SER A 339 -2.41 -0.11 37.59
N GLN A 340 -2.37 -1.34 38.09
CA GLN A 340 -3.51 -2.01 38.70
C GLN A 340 -3.11 -2.51 40.09
N ALA A 341 -3.63 -1.86 41.13
CA ALA A 341 -3.41 -2.30 42.50
C ALA A 341 -4.25 -3.54 42.83
N PRO A 342 -3.85 -4.41 43.77
CA PRO A 342 -4.63 -5.60 44.14
C PRO A 342 -6.03 -5.30 44.68
N SER A 343 -6.23 -4.07 45.19
CA SER A 343 -7.50 -3.59 45.72
C SER A 343 -8.43 -2.98 44.68
N GLU A 344 -7.96 -2.82 43.44
CA GLU A 344 -8.67 -2.12 42.35
C GLU A 344 -8.98 -3.10 41.21
N GLU A 345 -10.22 -3.08 40.73
CA GLU A 345 -10.66 -3.98 39.64
C GLU A 345 -10.22 -3.47 38.27
N GLU A 346 -10.11 -2.16 38.08
CA GLU A 346 -9.75 -1.53 36.82
C GLU A 346 -8.35 -0.91 36.84
N PRO A 347 -7.61 -0.94 35.71
CA PRO A 347 -6.30 -0.31 35.61
C PRO A 347 -6.39 1.21 35.49
N VAL A 348 -5.51 1.91 36.21
CA VAL A 348 -5.37 3.37 36.17
C VAL A 348 -4.26 3.76 35.18
N SER A 349 -4.50 4.75 34.33
CA SER A 349 -3.49 5.27 33.39
C SER A 349 -2.44 6.12 34.11
N LEU A 350 -1.17 5.84 33.82
CA LEU A 350 0.00 6.59 34.30
C LEU A 350 0.74 7.31 33.17
N SER A 351 0.15 7.37 31.96
CA SER A 351 0.81 7.90 30.76
C SER A 351 1.22 9.37 30.90
N GLU A 352 0.46 10.20 31.62
CA GLU A 352 0.80 11.62 31.86
C GLU A 352 2.04 11.82 32.75
N GLU A 353 2.35 10.85 33.62
CA GLU A 353 3.54 10.88 34.49
C GLU A 353 4.78 10.32 33.77
N SER A 354 4.62 9.83 32.54
CA SER A 354 5.70 9.22 31.76
C SER A 354 6.43 10.23 30.88
N SER A 355 7.67 9.91 30.53
CA SER A 355 8.48 10.72 29.60
C SER A 355 9.10 9.83 28.54
N LEU A 356 9.11 10.30 27.28
CA LEU A 356 9.70 9.59 26.15
C LEU A 356 11.13 10.08 25.90
N SER A 357 12.02 9.15 25.56
CA SER A 357 13.31 9.47 24.98
C SER A 357 13.15 9.97 23.54
N SER A 358 14.15 10.66 23.02
CA SER A 358 14.27 10.87 21.58
C SER A 358 14.43 9.53 20.85
N HIS A 359 14.01 9.50 19.58
CA HIS A 359 14.22 8.35 18.72
C HIS A 359 15.72 8.17 18.41
N GLN A 360 16.21 6.94 18.57
CA GLN A 360 17.52 6.52 18.12
C GLN A 360 17.37 5.75 16.81
N GLN A 361 17.98 6.23 15.73
CA GLN A 361 18.02 5.52 14.46
C GLN A 361 19.25 4.60 14.39
N HIS A 362 19.04 3.36 13.97
CA HIS A 362 20.08 2.36 13.77
C HIS A 362 20.61 2.39 12.32
N SER A 363 21.75 1.75 12.08
CA SER A 363 22.36 1.67 10.75
C SER A 363 21.53 0.86 9.73
N ASP A 364 20.65 -0.02 10.21
CA ASP A 364 19.70 -0.77 9.37
C ASP A 364 18.44 0.03 9.02
N GLY A 365 18.34 1.28 9.51
CA GLY A 365 17.23 2.19 9.29
C GLY A 365 16.11 2.07 10.33
N THR A 366 16.14 1.06 11.21
CA THR A 366 15.14 0.89 12.28
C THR A 366 15.30 1.93 13.38
N PHE A 367 14.24 2.13 14.16
CA PHE A 367 14.22 3.06 15.28
C PHE A 367 14.18 2.33 16.62
N SER A 368 14.57 3.01 17.68
CA SER A 368 14.33 2.60 19.06
C SER A 368 14.01 3.82 19.91
N LEU A 369 13.12 3.63 20.88
CA LEU A 369 12.81 4.63 21.89
C LEU A 369 12.57 3.96 23.23
N SER A 370 12.65 4.73 24.30
CA SER A 370 12.33 4.27 25.64
C SER A 370 11.33 5.22 26.30
N SER A 371 10.30 4.65 26.92
CA SER A 371 9.42 5.39 27.83
C SER A 371 9.88 5.19 29.26
N HIS A 372 9.85 6.24 30.05
CA HIS A 372 10.33 6.25 31.43
C HIS A 372 9.21 6.67 32.38
N LEU A 373 8.99 5.86 33.40
CA LEU A 373 8.00 6.08 34.44
C LEU A 373 8.67 6.06 35.81
N THR A 374 8.35 7.03 36.67
CA THR A 374 8.87 7.06 38.05
C THR A 374 7.79 6.60 39.01
N LEU A 375 7.96 5.41 39.58
CA LEU A 375 7.00 4.80 40.48
C LEU A 375 7.33 5.13 41.93
N ARG A 376 6.30 5.40 42.73
CA ARG A 376 6.45 5.60 44.17
C ARG A 376 5.79 4.46 44.97
N PRO A 377 6.42 3.99 46.07
CA PRO A 377 5.91 2.88 46.87
C PRO A 377 4.55 3.14 47.54
N ASP A 378 4.23 4.39 47.88
CA ASP A 378 2.98 4.79 48.52
C ASP A 378 1.76 4.60 47.62
N LYS A 379 1.94 4.82 46.31
CA LYS A 379 0.90 4.62 45.29
C LYS A 379 0.87 3.19 44.72
N ASN A 380 1.97 2.45 44.85
CA ASN A 380 2.16 1.15 44.21
C ASN A 380 2.56 0.09 45.25
N PRO A 381 1.60 -0.40 46.06
CA PRO A 381 1.88 -1.42 47.07
C PRO A 381 2.32 -2.76 46.46
N PRO A 382 2.94 -3.66 47.24
CA PRO A 382 3.28 -4.99 46.77
C PRO A 382 2.06 -5.76 46.25
N GLY A 383 2.21 -6.38 45.09
CA GLY A 383 1.14 -7.02 44.31
C GLY A 383 0.59 -6.15 43.18
N THR A 384 0.88 -4.84 43.13
CA THR A 384 0.48 -3.97 42.02
C THR A 384 1.11 -4.46 40.70
N VAL A 385 0.29 -4.54 39.65
CA VAL A 385 0.74 -4.87 38.29
C VAL A 385 0.91 -3.58 37.51
N ILE A 386 2.11 -3.37 36.98
CA ILE A 386 2.46 -2.26 36.10
C ILE A 386 2.52 -2.79 34.68
N THR A 387 1.83 -2.14 33.76
CA THR A 387 1.73 -2.54 32.35
C THR A 387 2.28 -1.43 31.46
N CYS A 388 3.26 -1.76 30.61
CA CYS A 388 3.62 -0.95 29.46
C CYS A 388 2.87 -1.49 28.24
N ARG A 389 2.00 -0.68 27.65
CA ARG A 389 1.25 -1.00 26.44
C ARG A 389 1.84 -0.24 25.26
N VAL A 390 2.13 -0.96 24.18
CA VAL A 390 2.74 -0.40 22.98
C VAL A 390 1.85 -0.65 21.77
N SER A 391 1.57 0.41 21.01
CA SER A 391 0.86 0.35 19.74
C SER A 391 1.78 0.79 18.60
N HIS A 392 1.74 0.06 17.49
CA HIS A 392 2.56 0.29 16.31
C HIS A 392 1.93 -0.37 15.08
N LEU A 393 2.07 0.24 13.89
CA LEU A 393 1.47 -0.25 12.64
C LEU A 393 1.87 -1.69 12.27
N ALA A 394 3.08 -2.12 12.66
CA ALA A 394 3.59 -3.46 12.36
C ALA A 394 3.14 -4.53 13.37
N LEU A 395 2.33 -4.17 14.37
CA LEU A 395 1.71 -5.10 15.31
C LEU A 395 0.26 -5.37 14.89
N GLU A 396 -0.13 -6.63 14.81
CA GLU A 396 -1.54 -7.02 14.55
C GLU A 396 -2.46 -6.56 15.70
N THR A 397 -1.96 -6.65 16.91
CA THR A 397 -2.61 -6.17 18.14
C THR A 397 -1.61 -5.42 18.99
N LEU A 398 -2.09 -4.45 19.78
CA LEU A 398 -1.28 -3.80 20.81
C LEU A 398 -0.57 -4.84 21.71
N SER A 399 0.65 -4.51 22.12
CA SER A 399 1.50 -5.41 22.89
C SER A 399 1.70 -4.89 24.31
N ASP A 400 1.35 -5.73 25.28
CA ASP A 400 1.47 -5.43 26.71
C ASP A 400 2.64 -6.19 27.33
N VAL A 401 3.51 -5.49 28.05
CA VAL A 401 4.54 -6.09 28.91
C VAL A 401 4.27 -5.66 30.34
N THR A 402 4.18 -6.63 31.25
CA THR A 402 3.76 -6.40 32.63
C THR A 402 4.84 -6.77 33.63
N LEU A 403 4.77 -6.15 34.80
CA LEU A 403 5.67 -6.35 35.93
C LEU A 403 4.88 -6.26 37.24
N THR A 404 5.16 -7.13 38.19
CA THR A 404 4.53 -7.09 39.51
C THR A 404 5.48 -6.48 40.54
N VAL A 405 4.95 -5.63 41.42
CA VAL A 405 5.67 -5.09 42.57
C VAL A 405 5.82 -6.21 43.61
N ASP A 406 7.05 -6.65 43.85
CA ASP A 406 7.37 -7.70 44.80
C ASP A 406 7.52 -7.14 46.22
N LYS A 407 7.30 -8.00 47.22
CA LYS A 407 7.57 -7.65 48.62
C LYS A 407 9.08 -7.57 48.82
N PRO A 408 9.57 -6.60 49.62
CA PRO A 408 10.98 -6.56 49.98
C PRO A 408 11.36 -7.83 50.75
N ASP A 409 12.49 -8.43 50.38
CA ASP A 409 12.98 -9.63 51.04
C ASP A 409 13.16 -9.36 52.55
N PRO A 410 12.65 -10.22 53.44
CA PRO A 410 12.85 -10.05 54.87
C PRO A 410 14.34 -10.11 55.14
N ASN A 411 14.89 -9.06 55.78
CA ASN A 411 16.32 -8.83 55.99
C ASN A 411 17.05 -10.07 56.55
N THR A 412 17.46 -10.95 55.65
CA THR A 412 17.89 -12.32 55.97
C THR A 412 19.25 -12.26 56.65
N VAL A 413 20.02 -11.21 56.36
CA VAL A 413 21.29 -10.88 57.01
C VAL A 413 21.08 -10.58 58.51
N PHE A 414 20.04 -9.82 58.87
CA PHE A 414 19.76 -9.57 60.29
C PHE A 414 19.42 -10.87 61.04
N TRP A 415 18.54 -11.70 60.47
CA TRP A 415 18.15 -12.97 61.09
C TRP A 415 19.29 -14.00 61.15
N THR A 416 20.15 -14.05 60.13
CA THR A 416 21.34 -14.92 60.12
C THR A 416 22.39 -14.45 61.13
N VAL A 417 22.62 -13.15 61.28
CA VAL A 417 23.51 -12.59 62.31
C VAL A 417 22.96 -12.84 63.71
N VAL A 418 21.65 -12.64 63.93
CA VAL A 418 20.99 -12.96 65.20
C VAL A 418 21.10 -14.44 65.53
N LEU A 419 20.91 -15.33 64.55
CA LEU A 419 21.07 -16.78 64.73
C LEU A 419 22.53 -17.14 65.09
N MET A 420 23.51 -16.55 64.40
CA MET A 420 24.94 -16.77 64.70
C MET A 420 25.33 -16.27 66.09
N LEU A 421 24.79 -15.12 66.52
CA LEU A 421 24.98 -14.60 67.88
C LEU A 421 24.29 -15.49 68.92
N ALA A 422 23.10 -16.00 68.65
CA ALA A 422 22.42 -16.92 69.55
C ALA A 422 23.20 -18.24 69.71
N ILE A 423 23.71 -18.80 68.61
CA ILE A 423 24.53 -20.02 68.63
C ILE A 423 25.82 -19.79 69.43
N SER A 424 26.50 -18.64 69.25
CA SER A 424 27.73 -18.34 69.98
C SER A 424 27.49 -18.15 71.48
N VAL A 425 26.39 -17.51 71.88
CA VAL A 425 25.99 -17.39 73.29
C VAL A 425 25.67 -18.76 73.91
N VAL A 426 24.95 -19.63 73.19
CA VAL A 426 24.68 -21.00 73.66
C VAL A 426 25.98 -21.78 73.83
N PHE A 427 26.90 -21.72 72.86
CA PHE A 427 28.20 -22.38 72.95
C PHE A 427 29.00 -21.90 74.17
N LEU A 428 29.11 -20.58 74.38
CA LEU A 428 29.77 -20.01 75.54
C LEU A 428 29.10 -20.47 76.85
N SER A 429 27.77 -20.47 76.92
CA SER A 429 27.04 -20.92 78.12
C SER A 429 27.28 -22.39 78.47
N GLN A 430 27.46 -23.26 77.47
CA GLN A 430 27.78 -24.68 77.67
C GLN A 430 29.23 -24.86 78.15
N VAL A 431 30.17 -24.08 77.61
CA VAL A 431 31.57 -24.09 78.07
C VAL A 431 31.68 -23.63 79.54
N PHE A 432 30.98 -22.57 79.94
CA PHE A 432 30.97 -22.10 81.33
C PHE A 432 30.27 -23.08 82.29
N ARG A 433 29.20 -23.77 81.85
CA ARG A 433 28.57 -24.85 82.64
C ARG A 433 29.47 -26.09 82.77
N GLY A 434 30.23 -26.43 81.73
CA GLY A 434 31.21 -27.52 81.77
C GLY A 434 32.43 -27.21 82.65
N ALA A 435 32.87 -25.95 82.70
CA ALA A 435 34.00 -25.52 83.53
C ALA A 435 33.66 -25.43 85.04
N GLY A 436 32.38 -25.26 85.39
CA GLY A 436 31.92 -25.23 86.79
C GLY A 436 31.78 -26.61 87.45
N ALA A 437 31.74 -27.70 86.68
CA ALA A 437 31.56 -29.06 87.21
C ALA A 437 32.88 -29.81 87.51
N GLY A 438 34.04 -29.14 87.35
CA GLY A 438 35.36 -29.73 87.58
C GLY A 438 36.04 -29.33 88.90
N ALA A 439 35.33 -28.63 89.80
CA ALA A 439 35.88 -28.10 91.06
C ALA A 439 35.19 -28.70 92.30
N GLU A 440 35.02 -30.02 92.34
CA GLU A 440 34.85 -30.78 93.58
C GLU A 440 35.52 -32.15 93.39
N ASN A 441 36.79 -32.22 93.78
CA ASN A 441 37.47 -33.42 94.28
C ASN A 441 38.74 -33.01 95.02
#